data_AF-A0A2D5YLB0-F1
#
_entry.id   AF-A0A2D5YLB0-F1
#
_cell.length_a   1.000
_cell.length_b   1.000
_cell.length_c   1.000
_cell.angle_alpha   90.00
_cell.angle_beta   90.00
_cell.angle_gamma   90.00
#
_symmetry.space_group_name_H-M   'P 1'
#
loop_
_entity.id
_entity.type
_entity.pdbx_description
1 polymer ?
#
loop_
_entity_poly.entity_id
_entity_poly.type
_entity_poly.pdbx_seq_one_letter_code
_entity_poly.pdbx_strand_id
1 'polypeptide(L)'
;MCGFLVVGKKIDKSLFESELEKIHYRGPDQSATLLTEASNTFGFHRLAIMDLSEDGSQPFVSKSETTLVCNGEIYNHRQIKTDYISRYGFKSDSDCEVILPVFEEYGIKKLCETLDGEYAFVIESKGKLYAGRDPMGIRPMFYGYTDDQKICFASEAKALLKLCKDIKAFPPGSYYADGEIKTFHDYRDVEPREERPLEEVYQGIHDHLVKAVEKRLDSDAPVGFLLSGGLDSSLVCAIAAKKLGKPIKTFAVGVDTNPIDTKYAKIVADYLGSEHHEVIFTKEEALDHLSDLIYK
;
A
#
# COMPACT_ATOMS: atom_id res chain seq x y z
N MET A 1 2.46 6.65 -3.64
CA MET A 1 2.36 5.22 -3.23
C MET A 1 3.31 4.45 -4.11
N CYS A 2 4.13 3.52 -3.66
CA CYS A 2 5.07 2.80 -4.52
C CYS A 2 4.43 2.05 -5.71
N GLY A 3 5.25 1.57 -6.64
CA GLY A 3 4.83 0.72 -7.76
C GLY A 3 5.84 -0.41 -7.99
N PHE A 4 5.36 -1.59 -8.37
CA PHE A 4 6.23 -2.71 -8.74
C PHE A 4 5.77 -3.44 -9.99
N LEU A 5 6.71 -4.11 -10.64
CA LEU A 5 6.52 -5.09 -11.70
C LEU A 5 7.43 -6.29 -11.43
N VAL A 6 6.88 -7.50 -11.41
CA VAL A 6 7.63 -8.75 -11.27
C VAL A 6 7.23 -9.70 -12.39
N VAL A 7 8.23 -10.28 -13.06
CA VAL A 7 8.07 -11.26 -14.13
C VAL A 7 8.80 -12.54 -13.73
N GLY A 8 8.09 -13.67 -13.70
CA GLY A 8 8.60 -14.99 -13.31
C GLY A 8 9.56 -15.64 -14.31
N LYS A 9 10.32 -14.82 -15.03
CA LYS A 9 11.41 -15.20 -15.93
C LYS A 9 12.32 -14.02 -16.23
N LYS A 10 13.48 -14.32 -16.82
CA LYS A 10 14.35 -13.35 -17.46
C LYS A 10 13.62 -12.84 -18.71
N ILE A 11 13.60 -11.53 -18.87
CA ILE A 11 12.97 -10.86 -19.99
C ILE A 11 13.94 -9.86 -20.62
N ASP A 12 13.65 -9.45 -21.86
CA ASP A 12 14.37 -8.35 -22.48
C ASP A 12 14.30 -7.10 -21.59
N LYS A 13 15.47 -6.50 -21.35
CA LYS A 13 15.61 -5.38 -20.43
C LYS A 13 14.83 -4.15 -20.90
N SER A 14 14.89 -3.84 -22.19
CA SER A 14 14.20 -2.68 -22.75
C SER A 14 12.68 -2.84 -22.67
N LEU A 15 12.17 -4.05 -22.95
CA LEU A 15 10.75 -4.35 -22.78
C LEU A 15 10.32 -4.17 -21.31
N PHE A 16 11.07 -4.75 -20.37
CA PHE A 16 10.76 -4.67 -18.94
C PHE A 16 10.75 -3.23 -18.42
N GLU A 17 11.80 -2.47 -18.71
CA GLU A 17 11.91 -1.06 -18.31
C GLU A 17 10.78 -0.22 -18.93
N SER A 18 10.40 -0.49 -20.18
CA SER A 18 9.28 0.22 -20.82
C SER A 18 7.92 -0.03 -20.19
N GLU A 19 7.69 -1.23 -19.62
CA GLU A 19 6.45 -1.56 -18.93
C GLU A 19 6.46 -1.08 -17.47
N LEU A 20 7.61 -1.15 -16.81
CA LEU A 20 7.82 -0.62 -15.46
C LEU A 20 7.65 0.91 -15.43
N GLU A 21 8.19 1.64 -16.41
CA GLU A 21 8.12 3.12 -16.48
C GLU A 21 6.68 3.65 -16.48
N LYS A 22 5.71 2.88 -17.01
CA LYS A 22 4.29 3.29 -17.02
C LYS A 22 3.73 3.52 -15.62
N ILE A 23 4.37 2.97 -14.60
CA ILE A 23 3.97 3.07 -13.19
C ILE A 23 4.98 3.88 -12.35
N HIS A 24 5.93 4.60 -12.97
CA HIS A 24 6.92 5.43 -12.30
C HIS A 24 6.29 6.51 -11.41
N TYR A 25 5.21 7.16 -11.87
CA TYR A 25 4.51 8.23 -11.15
C TYR A 25 4.03 7.83 -9.75
N ARG A 26 3.89 6.53 -9.48
CA ARG A 26 3.55 5.99 -8.17
C ARG A 26 4.69 6.27 -7.17
N GLY A 27 5.93 5.97 -7.57
CA GLY A 27 7.12 6.08 -6.74
C GLY A 27 8.24 6.89 -7.42
N PRO A 28 8.17 8.23 -7.37
CA PRO A 28 9.07 9.11 -8.11
C PRO A 28 10.46 9.27 -7.47
N ASP A 29 10.69 8.78 -6.26
CA ASP A 29 11.91 9.12 -5.50
C ASP A 29 13.10 8.26 -5.93
N GLN A 30 12.86 6.95 -6.11
CA GLN A 30 13.91 5.99 -6.47
C GLN A 30 13.36 4.86 -7.34
N SER A 31 14.19 4.34 -8.22
CA SER A 31 13.84 3.23 -9.11
C SER A 31 14.95 2.19 -9.12
N ALA A 32 14.58 0.91 -9.06
CA ALA A 32 15.54 -0.18 -9.15
C ALA A 32 14.96 -1.40 -9.87
N THR A 33 15.85 -2.16 -10.49
CA THR A 33 15.53 -3.44 -11.13
C THR A 33 16.52 -4.50 -10.66
N LEU A 34 16.05 -5.72 -10.44
CA LEU A 34 16.87 -6.85 -10.02
C LEU A 34 16.51 -8.08 -10.85
N LEU A 35 17.52 -8.72 -11.44
CA LEU A 35 17.40 -10.07 -12.00
C LEU A 35 17.95 -11.06 -10.97
N THR A 36 17.10 -11.93 -10.44
CA THR A 36 17.51 -12.93 -9.44
C THR A 36 18.25 -14.10 -10.09
N GLU A 37 19.00 -14.88 -9.30
CA GLU A 37 19.72 -16.05 -9.80
C GLU A 37 18.79 -17.11 -10.39
N ALA A 38 17.57 -17.24 -9.85
CA ALA A 38 16.50 -18.06 -10.38
C ALA A 38 15.89 -17.52 -11.69
N SER A 39 16.50 -16.47 -12.26
CA SER A 39 16.05 -15.81 -13.47
C SER A 39 14.66 -15.21 -13.34
N ASN A 40 14.30 -14.62 -12.20
CA ASN A 40 13.08 -13.79 -12.07
C ASN A 40 13.45 -12.31 -12.14
N THR A 41 12.63 -11.49 -12.80
CA THR A 41 12.93 -10.05 -12.99
C THR A 41 12.00 -9.22 -12.11
N PHE A 42 12.57 -8.40 -11.23
CA PHE A 42 11.90 -7.51 -10.31
C PHE A 42 12.17 -6.05 -10.68
N GLY A 43 11.18 -5.19 -10.46
CA GLY A 43 11.25 -3.76 -10.71
C GLY A 43 10.41 -3.03 -9.67
N PHE A 44 10.95 -1.92 -9.17
CA PHE A 44 10.31 -1.14 -8.12
C PHE A 44 10.53 0.35 -8.33
N HIS A 45 9.46 1.11 -8.09
CA HIS A 45 9.44 2.56 -8.00
C HIS A 45 8.99 2.95 -6.59
N ARG A 46 9.81 3.74 -5.92
CA ARG A 46 9.68 4.04 -4.50
C ARG A 46 9.14 5.45 -4.28
N LEU A 47 8.13 5.55 -3.43
CA LEU A 47 7.83 6.77 -2.68
C LEU A 47 8.32 6.53 -1.25
N ALA A 48 9.30 7.28 -0.78
CA ALA A 48 9.91 7.10 0.53
C ALA A 48 9.01 7.71 1.62
N ILE A 49 8.42 6.85 2.46
CA ILE A 49 7.54 7.24 3.58
C ILE A 49 8.10 6.76 4.92
N MET A 50 8.43 5.48 5.01
CA MET A 50 9.15 4.86 6.14
C MET A 50 10.60 4.60 5.73
N ASP A 51 11.54 5.06 6.55
CA ASP A 51 12.98 5.15 6.29
C ASP A 51 13.30 5.96 5.03
N LEU A 52 13.57 7.27 5.17
CA LEU A 52 13.84 8.14 4.02
C LEU A 52 15.24 7.95 3.39
N SER A 53 16.06 7.04 3.93
CA SER A 53 17.40 6.76 3.40
C SER A 53 17.36 5.82 2.20
N GLU A 54 18.50 5.60 1.54
CA GLU A 54 18.61 4.63 0.45
C GLU A 54 18.48 3.18 0.93
N ASP A 55 18.66 2.91 2.22
CA ASP A 55 18.61 1.55 2.76
C ASP A 55 17.19 0.97 2.72
N GLY A 56 16.16 1.82 2.79
CA GLY A 56 14.76 1.41 2.60
C GLY A 56 14.36 1.19 1.14
N SER A 57 15.31 1.25 0.19
CA SER A 57 15.06 0.98 -1.23
C SER A 57 14.84 -0.50 -1.49
N GLN A 58 13.99 -0.80 -2.48
CA GLN A 58 13.59 -2.16 -2.84
C GLN A 58 13.99 -2.48 -4.28
N PRO A 59 14.22 -3.74 -4.66
CA PRO A 59 13.92 -4.97 -3.91
C PRO A 59 14.80 -5.21 -2.68
N PHE A 60 14.21 -5.62 -1.56
CA PHE A 60 14.97 -6.10 -0.41
C PHE A 60 15.51 -7.51 -0.69
N VAL A 61 16.74 -7.79 -0.25
CA VAL A 61 17.35 -9.12 -0.36
C VAL A 61 17.92 -9.55 0.99
N SER A 62 17.40 -10.65 1.52
CA SER A 62 17.83 -11.24 2.78
C SER A 62 19.16 -12.00 2.65
N LYS A 63 19.72 -12.45 3.78
CA LYS A 63 20.92 -13.33 3.78
C LYS A 63 20.64 -14.72 3.21
N SER A 64 19.38 -15.14 3.19
CA SER A 64 18.93 -16.42 2.65
C SER A 64 18.55 -16.32 1.16
N GLU A 65 18.92 -15.20 0.51
CA GLU A 65 18.60 -14.89 -0.89
C GLU A 65 17.10 -14.79 -1.18
N THR A 66 16.29 -14.52 -0.14
CA THR A 66 14.88 -14.19 -0.31
C THR A 66 14.77 -12.74 -0.79
N THR A 67 14.13 -12.53 -1.94
CA THR A 67 13.90 -11.22 -2.54
C THR A 67 12.48 -10.74 -2.29
N LEU A 68 12.27 -9.47 -1.96
CA LEU A 68 10.95 -8.88 -1.68
C LEU A 68 10.78 -7.53 -2.37
N VAL A 69 9.61 -7.33 -2.96
CA VAL A 69 9.04 -6.00 -3.22
C VAL A 69 7.67 -5.87 -2.56
N CYS A 70 7.38 -4.71 -1.98
CA CYS A 70 6.15 -4.40 -1.29
C CYS A 70 5.73 -2.95 -1.56
N ASN A 71 4.51 -2.79 -2.08
CA ASN A 71 3.79 -1.53 -2.07
C ASN A 71 2.81 -1.56 -0.90
N GLY A 72 3.17 -0.98 0.24
CA GLY A 72 2.37 -1.07 1.44
C GLY A 72 2.89 -0.25 2.61
N GLU A 73 2.13 -0.30 3.69
CA GLU A 73 2.46 0.19 5.03
C GLU A 73 2.06 -0.90 6.04
N ILE A 74 3.04 -1.43 6.77
CA ILE A 74 2.86 -2.49 7.78
C ILE A 74 2.79 -1.84 9.17
N TYR A 75 1.59 -1.56 9.66
CA TYR A 75 1.36 -0.81 10.90
C TYR A 75 1.91 -1.50 12.16
N ASN A 76 2.01 -2.84 12.17
CA ASN A 76 2.62 -3.57 13.28
C ASN A 76 4.13 -3.83 13.12
N HIS A 77 4.82 -3.18 12.18
CA HIS A 77 6.23 -3.42 11.89
C HIS A 77 7.14 -3.24 13.11
N ARG A 78 6.89 -2.25 13.98
CA ARG A 78 7.72 -2.01 15.17
C ARG A 78 7.71 -3.18 16.14
N GLN A 79 6.54 -3.81 16.31
CA GLN A 79 6.41 -5.01 17.14
C GLN A 79 7.19 -6.17 16.51
N ILE A 80 6.96 -6.42 15.21
CA ILE A 80 7.65 -7.50 14.49
C ILE A 80 9.16 -7.28 14.53
N LYS A 81 9.64 -6.07 14.26
CA LYS A 81 11.07 -5.72 14.31
C LYS A 81 11.67 -6.04 15.67
N THR A 82 10.96 -5.73 16.76
CA THR A 82 11.40 -6.07 18.12
C THR A 82 11.57 -7.58 18.32
N ASP A 83 10.64 -8.39 17.80
CA ASP A 83 10.68 -9.86 17.92
C ASP A 83 11.83 -10.50 17.12
N TYR A 84 12.36 -9.79 16.12
CA TYR A 84 13.37 -10.29 15.18
C TYR A 84 14.74 -9.62 15.26
N ILE A 85 14.89 -8.44 15.87
CA ILE A 85 16.13 -7.64 15.84
C ILE A 85 17.37 -8.39 16.37
N SER A 86 17.17 -9.37 17.27
CA SER A 86 18.27 -10.19 17.83
C SER A 86 18.72 -11.34 16.92
N ARG A 87 17.92 -11.71 15.91
CA ARG A 87 18.15 -12.88 15.03
C ARG A 87 18.21 -12.51 13.54
N TYR A 88 17.61 -11.39 13.15
CA TYR A 88 17.58 -10.86 11.79
C TYR A 88 18.39 -9.57 11.72
N GLY A 89 19.37 -9.55 10.80
CA GLY A 89 20.19 -8.36 10.56
C GLY A 89 19.48 -7.41 9.60
N PHE A 90 18.52 -6.64 10.11
CA PHE A 90 17.83 -5.58 9.37
C PHE A 90 18.84 -4.60 8.78
N LYS A 91 18.62 -4.22 7.52
CA LYS A 91 19.46 -3.24 6.81
C LYS A 91 18.82 -1.86 6.78
N SER A 92 17.51 -1.77 6.96
CA SER A 92 16.71 -0.56 6.86
C SER A 92 15.79 -0.40 8.07
N ASP A 93 15.20 0.78 8.19
CA ASP A 93 14.07 1.08 9.07
C ASP A 93 12.73 1.03 8.34
N SER A 94 12.70 0.56 7.09
CA SER A 94 11.46 0.35 6.35
C SER A 94 10.57 -0.67 7.05
N ASP A 95 9.31 -0.30 7.23
CA ASP A 95 8.23 -1.12 7.73
C ASP A 95 8.04 -2.42 6.91
N CYS A 96 8.39 -2.39 5.62
CA CYS A 96 8.24 -3.53 4.71
C CYS A 96 9.35 -4.57 4.84
N GLU A 97 10.53 -4.25 5.39
CA GLU A 97 11.63 -5.23 5.51
C GLU A 97 11.27 -6.37 6.49
N VAL A 98 10.40 -6.09 7.47
CA VAL A 98 9.94 -7.09 8.48
C VAL A 98 9.19 -8.27 7.85
N ILE A 99 8.74 -8.16 6.60
CA ILE A 99 8.11 -9.24 5.86
C ILE A 99 9.09 -10.41 5.64
N LEU A 100 10.38 -10.12 5.39
CA LEU A 100 11.39 -11.13 5.11
C LEU A 100 11.56 -12.15 6.25
N PRO A 101 11.89 -11.75 7.49
CA PRO A 101 12.06 -12.72 8.58
C PRO A 101 10.79 -13.52 8.90
N VAL A 102 9.61 -12.89 8.84
CA VAL A 102 8.33 -13.57 9.10
C VAL A 102 8.05 -14.61 8.02
N PHE A 103 8.30 -14.28 6.74
CA PHE A 103 8.17 -15.22 5.63
C PHE A 103 9.13 -16.39 5.78
N GLU A 104 10.40 -16.12 6.11
CA GLU A 104 11.43 -17.17 6.23
C GLU A 104 11.14 -18.13 7.39
N GLU A 105 10.56 -17.66 8.49
CA GLU A 105 10.23 -18.50 9.64
C GLU A 105 8.91 -19.27 9.46
N TYR A 106 7.86 -18.63 8.96
CA TYR A 106 6.51 -19.20 9.00
C TYR A 106 5.85 -19.42 7.63
N GLY A 107 6.47 -18.91 6.56
CA GLY A 107 5.92 -18.97 5.21
C GLY A 107 4.75 -18.03 4.94
N ILE A 108 4.27 -18.05 3.70
CA ILE A 108 3.34 -17.06 3.14
C ILE A 108 1.97 -16.98 3.85
N LYS A 109 1.38 -18.12 4.24
CA LYS A 109 0.06 -18.15 4.88
C LYS A 109 0.11 -17.42 6.21
N LYS A 110 1.06 -17.80 7.06
CA LYS A 110 1.19 -17.22 8.39
C LYS A 110 1.67 -15.78 8.34
N LEU A 111 2.52 -15.43 7.37
CA LEU A 111 2.85 -14.03 7.08
C LEU A 111 1.58 -13.22 6.86
N CYS A 112 0.70 -13.61 5.93
CA CYS A 112 -0.51 -12.86 5.61
C CYS A 112 -1.47 -12.73 6.81
N GLU A 113 -1.54 -13.75 7.68
CA GLU A 113 -2.33 -13.71 8.92
C GLU A 113 -1.71 -12.82 10.01
N THR A 114 -0.41 -12.48 9.90
CA THR A 114 0.35 -11.73 10.91
C THR A 114 0.41 -10.24 10.61
N LEU A 115 0.41 -9.86 9.33
CA LEU A 115 0.53 -8.46 8.93
C LEU A 115 -0.74 -7.66 9.26
N ASP A 116 -0.59 -6.57 10.01
CA ASP A 116 -1.61 -5.53 10.19
C ASP A 116 -1.18 -4.34 9.34
N GLY A 117 -1.76 -4.19 8.16
CA GLY A 117 -1.26 -3.26 7.15
C GLY A 117 -2.15 -3.14 5.93
N GLU A 118 -1.80 -2.20 5.06
CA GLU A 118 -2.26 -2.18 3.67
C GLU A 118 -1.06 -2.51 2.77
N TYR A 119 -1.17 -3.51 1.90
CA TYR A 119 0.00 -4.04 1.20
C TYR A 119 -0.37 -4.83 -0.04
N ALA A 120 0.51 -4.76 -1.01
CA ALA A 120 0.65 -5.72 -2.08
C ALA A 120 2.15 -6.05 -2.20
N PHE A 121 2.52 -7.32 -2.08
CA PHE A 121 3.91 -7.73 -2.13
C PHE A 121 4.13 -8.94 -3.03
N VAL A 122 5.37 -9.10 -3.48
CA VAL A 122 5.87 -10.27 -4.19
C VAL A 122 7.20 -10.69 -3.57
N ILE A 123 7.33 -11.98 -3.28
CA ILE A 123 8.53 -12.60 -2.69
C ILE A 123 9.06 -13.65 -3.66
N GLU A 124 10.37 -13.70 -3.84
CA GLU A 124 11.05 -14.87 -4.39
C GLU A 124 11.85 -15.56 -3.30
N SER A 125 11.68 -16.88 -3.16
CA SER A 125 12.52 -17.70 -2.29
C SER A 125 12.73 -19.06 -2.93
N LYS A 126 13.99 -19.50 -3.01
CA LYS A 126 14.39 -20.78 -3.61
C LYS A 126 13.85 -20.95 -5.04
N GLY A 127 13.81 -19.86 -5.80
CA GLY A 127 13.33 -19.78 -7.17
C GLY A 127 11.80 -19.81 -7.33
N LYS A 128 11.04 -19.85 -6.23
CA LYS A 128 9.58 -19.81 -6.26
C LYS A 128 9.06 -18.40 -5.95
N LEU A 129 8.08 -17.96 -6.72
CA LEU A 129 7.37 -16.72 -6.47
C LEU A 129 6.16 -16.93 -5.55
N TYR A 130 5.99 -16.00 -4.62
CA TYR A 130 4.86 -15.85 -3.73
C TYR A 130 4.35 -14.42 -3.85
N ALA A 131 3.06 -14.20 -3.64
CA ALA A 131 2.49 -12.85 -3.60
C ALA A 131 1.40 -12.76 -2.54
N GLY A 132 1.15 -11.59 -1.99
CA GLY A 132 0.08 -11.36 -1.03
C GLY A 132 -0.54 -9.98 -1.20
N ARG A 133 -1.85 -9.90 -0.98
CA ARG A 133 -2.61 -8.64 -1.00
C ARG A 133 -3.40 -8.50 0.29
N ASP A 134 -3.47 -7.27 0.81
CA ASP A 134 -4.12 -6.97 2.08
C ASP A 134 -5.61 -7.38 2.10
N PRO A 135 -6.19 -7.59 3.31
CA PRO A 135 -7.55 -8.07 3.51
C PRO A 135 -8.64 -7.34 2.70
N MET A 136 -8.49 -6.03 2.54
CA MET A 136 -9.50 -5.17 1.89
C MET A 136 -9.14 -4.80 0.44
N GLY A 137 -7.93 -5.14 -0.01
CA GLY A 137 -7.42 -4.79 -1.33
C GLY A 137 -7.13 -3.30 -1.48
N ILE A 138 -6.74 -2.62 -0.40
CA ILE A 138 -6.44 -1.18 -0.38
C ILE A 138 -5.27 -0.87 -1.33
N ARG A 139 -4.19 -1.66 -1.27
CA ARG A 139 -3.10 -1.53 -2.23
C ARG A 139 -3.43 -2.34 -3.49
N PRO A 140 -3.31 -1.75 -4.70
CA PRO A 140 -3.68 -2.43 -5.93
C PRO A 140 -2.63 -3.48 -6.33
N MET A 141 -3.11 -4.59 -6.88
CA MET A 141 -2.28 -5.61 -7.49
C MET A 141 -3.04 -6.32 -8.60
N PHE A 142 -2.34 -6.57 -9.70
CA PHE A 142 -2.82 -7.32 -10.86
C PHE A 142 -1.83 -8.43 -11.17
N TYR A 143 -2.32 -9.47 -11.82
CA TYR A 143 -1.49 -10.57 -12.27
C TYR A 143 -1.92 -11.07 -13.66
N GLY A 144 -1.00 -11.77 -14.30
CA GLY A 144 -1.22 -12.43 -15.58
C GLY A 144 -0.12 -13.45 -15.84
N TYR A 145 -0.14 -14.05 -17.03
CA TYR A 145 0.87 -15.02 -17.44
C TYR A 145 1.46 -14.61 -18.79
N THR A 146 2.77 -14.79 -18.93
CA THR A 146 3.44 -14.72 -20.23
C THR A 146 2.99 -15.85 -21.15
N ASP A 147 3.32 -15.76 -22.44
CA ASP A 147 3.03 -16.81 -23.42
C ASP A 147 3.58 -18.19 -23.02
N ASP A 148 4.75 -18.23 -22.36
CA ASP A 148 5.38 -19.43 -21.80
C ASP A 148 4.95 -19.75 -20.36
N GLN A 149 3.76 -19.27 -19.96
CA GLN A 149 3.08 -19.59 -18.69
C GLN A 149 3.87 -19.21 -17.43
N LYS A 150 4.63 -18.11 -17.49
CA LYS A 150 5.31 -17.55 -16.32
C LYS A 150 4.45 -16.45 -15.70
N ILE A 151 4.24 -16.55 -14.39
CA ILE A 151 3.39 -15.61 -13.67
C ILE A 151 4.06 -14.22 -13.61
N CYS A 152 3.25 -13.18 -13.77
CA CYS A 152 3.65 -11.79 -13.63
C CYS A 152 2.73 -11.10 -12.62
N PHE A 153 3.27 -10.13 -11.89
CA PHE A 153 2.54 -9.30 -10.93
C PHE A 153 2.90 -7.84 -11.13
N ALA A 154 1.93 -6.94 -11.01
CA ALA A 154 2.18 -5.52 -11.04
C ALA A 154 1.19 -4.74 -10.16
N SER A 155 1.58 -3.55 -9.71
CA SER A 155 0.66 -2.66 -8.99
C SER A 155 -0.52 -2.21 -9.85
N GLU A 156 -0.33 -2.10 -11.17
CA GLU A 156 -1.38 -1.70 -12.13
C GLU A 156 -1.35 -2.54 -13.39
N ALA A 157 -2.54 -2.81 -13.96
CA ALA A 157 -2.69 -3.62 -15.17
C ALA A 157 -1.88 -3.10 -16.37
N LYS A 158 -1.69 -1.77 -16.48
CA LYS A 158 -0.99 -1.13 -17.60
C LYS A 158 0.46 -1.63 -17.78
N ALA A 159 1.11 -2.03 -16.69
CA ALA A 159 2.48 -2.57 -16.67
C ALA A 159 2.55 -4.05 -17.10
N LEU A 160 1.41 -4.69 -17.36
CA LEU A 160 1.34 -6.08 -17.82
C LEU A 160 0.89 -6.20 -19.29
N LEU A 161 0.47 -5.09 -19.94
CA LEU A 161 -0.21 -5.13 -21.23
C LEU A 161 0.64 -5.74 -22.37
N LYS A 162 1.95 -5.53 -22.39
CA LYS A 162 2.83 -6.17 -23.40
C LYS A 162 3.36 -7.54 -22.96
N LEU A 163 3.10 -7.94 -21.72
CA LEU A 163 3.67 -9.14 -21.10
C LEU A 163 2.64 -10.27 -21.01
N CYS A 164 1.37 -9.93 -20.82
CA CYS A 164 0.29 -10.86 -20.54
C CYS A 164 -0.88 -10.63 -21.50
N LYS A 165 -1.44 -11.71 -22.02
CA LYS A 165 -2.67 -11.66 -22.84
C LYS A 165 -3.91 -11.42 -21.99
N ASP A 166 -4.02 -12.15 -20.89
CA ASP A 166 -5.12 -12.04 -19.93
C ASP A 166 -4.58 -11.49 -18.61
N ILE A 167 -5.13 -10.35 -18.18
CA ILE A 167 -4.76 -9.67 -16.94
C ILE A 167 -5.97 -9.66 -16.01
N LYS A 168 -5.74 -10.02 -14.75
CA LYS A 168 -6.78 -10.07 -13.72
C LYS A 168 -6.36 -9.25 -12.51
N ALA A 169 -7.32 -8.62 -11.85
CA ALA A 169 -7.09 -8.09 -10.52
C ALA A 169 -6.75 -9.24 -9.57
N PHE A 170 -5.70 -9.07 -8.76
CA PHE A 170 -5.38 -10.04 -7.72
C PHE A 170 -6.39 -9.90 -6.58
N PRO A 171 -7.04 -10.98 -6.12
CA PRO A 171 -8.14 -10.87 -5.16
C PRO A 171 -7.67 -10.31 -3.80
N PRO A 172 -8.47 -9.45 -3.14
CA PRO A 172 -8.24 -9.04 -1.76
C PRO A 172 -8.11 -10.22 -0.79
N GLY A 173 -7.41 -10.02 0.32
CA GLY A 173 -7.29 -11.01 1.41
C GLY A 173 -6.81 -12.37 0.95
N SER A 174 -5.93 -12.39 -0.06
CA SER A 174 -5.45 -13.61 -0.71
C SER A 174 -3.93 -13.59 -0.88
N TYR A 175 -3.36 -14.78 -1.07
CA TYR A 175 -1.95 -14.97 -1.40
C TYR A 175 -1.78 -15.98 -2.53
N TYR A 176 -0.71 -15.86 -3.28
CA TYR A 176 -0.29 -16.82 -4.30
C TYR A 176 0.84 -17.69 -3.78
N ALA A 177 0.69 -19.01 -3.95
CA ALA A 177 1.72 -19.99 -3.64
C ALA A 177 1.52 -21.24 -4.49
N ASP A 178 2.63 -21.80 -5.00
CA ASP A 178 2.64 -23.08 -5.73
C ASP A 178 1.63 -23.15 -6.90
N GLY A 179 1.47 -22.04 -7.64
CA GLY A 179 0.58 -22.00 -8.81
C GLY A 179 -0.88 -21.62 -8.51
N GLU A 180 -1.24 -21.46 -7.23
CA GLU A 180 -2.62 -21.22 -6.80
C GLU A 180 -2.76 -19.91 -6.03
N ILE A 181 -3.93 -19.27 -6.15
CA ILE A 181 -4.33 -18.15 -5.30
C ILE A 181 -5.26 -18.67 -4.22
N LYS A 182 -4.95 -18.38 -2.96
CA LYS A 182 -5.66 -18.86 -1.77
C LYS A 182 -6.09 -17.67 -0.93
N THR A 183 -7.36 -17.66 -0.52
CA THR A 183 -7.90 -16.65 0.39
C THR A 183 -7.48 -16.97 1.83
N PHE A 184 -6.95 -15.99 2.55
CA PHE A 184 -6.66 -16.08 3.99
C PHE A 184 -7.63 -15.22 4.83
N HIS A 185 -8.27 -14.24 4.21
CA HIS A 185 -9.30 -13.41 4.84
C HIS A 185 -10.35 -13.02 3.80
N ASP A 186 -11.62 -13.30 4.09
CA ASP A 186 -12.74 -12.82 3.28
C ASP A 186 -13.54 -11.82 4.13
N TYR A 187 -13.51 -10.54 3.76
CA TYR A 187 -14.24 -9.50 4.50
C TYR A 187 -15.77 -9.68 4.44
N ARG A 188 -16.26 -10.58 3.59
CA ARG A 188 -17.68 -10.96 3.48
C ARG A 188 -18.04 -12.11 4.42
N ASP A 189 -17.04 -12.80 4.97
CA ASP A 189 -17.23 -13.84 5.98
C ASP A 189 -17.43 -13.16 7.33
N VAL A 190 -18.66 -12.69 7.56
CA VAL A 190 -19.02 -11.97 8.77
C VAL A 190 -19.52 -12.97 9.80
N GLU A 191 -18.85 -13.00 10.96
CA GLU A 191 -19.28 -13.79 12.12
C GLU A 191 -20.73 -13.43 12.52
N PRO A 192 -21.47 -14.38 13.14
CA PRO A 192 -22.84 -14.14 13.58
C PRO A 192 -22.96 -12.90 14.48
N ARG A 193 -24.08 -12.17 14.32
CA ARG A 193 -24.38 -11.00 15.13
C ARG A 193 -24.44 -11.37 16.61
N GLU A 194 -23.54 -10.80 17.40
CA GLU A 194 -23.57 -10.87 18.86
C GLU A 194 -24.40 -9.70 19.41
N GLU A 195 -25.33 -9.99 20.32
CA GLU A 195 -26.05 -8.93 21.05
C GLU A 195 -25.19 -8.42 22.20
N ARG A 196 -24.92 -7.11 22.19
CA ARG A 196 -24.15 -6.42 23.23
C ARG A 196 -24.88 -5.15 23.67
N PRO A 197 -24.67 -4.68 24.92
CA PRO A 197 -25.19 -3.38 25.35
C PRO A 197 -24.72 -2.25 24.42
N LEU A 198 -25.62 -1.30 24.10
CA LEU A 198 -25.31 -0.21 23.16
C LEU A 198 -24.09 0.62 23.57
N GLU A 199 -23.91 0.87 24.86
CA GLU A 199 -22.75 1.61 25.38
C GLU A 199 -21.42 0.90 25.07
N GLU A 200 -21.38 -0.43 25.18
CA GLU A 200 -20.19 -1.21 24.82
C GLU A 200 -19.91 -1.16 23.32
N VAL A 201 -20.98 -1.17 22.51
CA VAL A 201 -20.85 -1.03 21.05
C VAL A 201 -20.31 0.35 20.69
N TYR A 202 -20.82 1.42 21.28
CA TYR A 202 -20.37 2.79 21.02
C TYR A 202 -18.92 3.00 21.44
N GLN A 203 -18.56 2.56 22.65
CA GLN A 203 -17.20 2.63 23.14
C GLN A 203 -16.25 1.80 22.26
N GLY A 204 -16.71 0.61 21.84
CA GLY A 204 -15.98 -0.24 20.90
C GLY A 204 -15.70 0.47 19.57
N ILE A 205 -16.71 1.04 18.92
CA ILE A 205 -16.54 1.76 17.64
C ILE A 205 -15.56 2.93 17.82
N HIS A 206 -15.74 3.73 18.87
CA HIS A 206 -14.84 4.84 19.19
C HIS A 206 -13.39 4.37 19.33
N ASP A 207 -13.13 3.37 20.18
CA ASP A 207 -11.76 2.94 20.49
C ASP A 207 -11.06 2.28 19.31
N HIS A 208 -11.79 1.48 18.51
CA HIS A 208 -11.23 0.86 17.31
C HIS A 208 -10.91 1.92 16.25
N LEU A 209 -11.77 2.92 16.04
CA LEU A 209 -11.49 4.01 15.11
C LEU A 209 -10.29 4.84 15.56
N VAL A 210 -10.20 5.18 16.87
CA VAL A 210 -9.07 5.93 17.42
C VAL A 210 -7.76 5.16 17.24
N LYS A 211 -7.73 3.86 17.56
CA LYS A 211 -6.55 3.00 17.37
C LYS A 211 -6.19 2.85 15.89
N ALA A 212 -7.17 2.79 14.99
CA ALA A 212 -6.96 2.67 13.55
C ALA A 212 -6.31 3.93 12.96
N VAL A 213 -6.71 5.13 13.43
CA VAL A 213 -6.06 6.39 13.05
C VAL A 213 -4.67 6.46 13.66
N GLU A 214 -4.53 6.19 14.97
CA GLU A 214 -3.25 6.27 15.69
C GLU A 214 -2.13 5.44 15.05
N LYS A 215 -2.42 4.18 14.68
CA LYS A 215 -1.42 3.32 14.02
C LYS A 215 -0.99 3.81 12.62
N ARG A 216 -1.79 4.67 11.98
CA ARG A 216 -1.53 5.26 10.65
C ARG A 216 -0.83 6.63 10.72
N LEU A 217 -0.55 7.13 11.92
CA LEU A 217 0.21 8.37 12.12
C LEU A 217 1.73 8.15 12.19
N ASP A 218 2.18 6.89 12.26
CA ASP A 218 3.59 6.52 12.22
C ASP A 218 4.13 6.72 10.81
N SER A 219 4.99 7.73 10.61
CA SER A 219 5.54 8.12 9.31
C SER A 219 6.80 8.96 9.52
N ASP A 220 7.87 8.69 8.75
CA ASP A 220 9.06 9.55 8.73
C ASP A 220 8.88 10.76 7.78
N ALA A 221 7.88 10.70 6.91
CA ALA A 221 7.47 11.78 6.02
C ALA A 221 6.37 12.68 6.63
N PRO A 222 6.22 13.93 6.17
CA PRO A 222 5.11 14.78 6.60
C PRO A 222 3.74 14.20 6.21
N VAL A 223 2.84 14.07 7.19
CA VAL A 223 1.46 13.59 6.98
C VAL A 223 0.51 14.75 6.71
N GLY A 224 -0.27 14.63 5.63
CA GLY A 224 -1.39 15.51 5.30
C GLY A 224 -2.73 14.78 5.36
N PHE A 225 -3.82 15.54 5.55
CA PHE A 225 -5.16 14.98 5.74
C PHE A 225 -6.14 15.55 4.72
N LEU A 226 -6.93 14.70 4.08
CA LEU A 226 -8.04 15.13 3.24
C LEU A 226 -9.24 15.48 4.12
N LEU A 227 -9.75 16.72 3.98
CA LEU A 227 -10.86 17.24 4.78
C LEU A 227 -11.95 17.77 3.85
N SER A 228 -13.05 17.03 3.74
CA SER A 228 -14.22 17.43 2.93
C SER A 228 -15.29 18.18 3.73
N GLY A 229 -15.17 18.23 5.06
CA GLY A 229 -16.21 18.71 5.96
C GLY A 229 -17.35 17.71 6.22
N GLY A 230 -17.35 16.56 5.54
CA GLY A 230 -18.21 15.42 5.88
C GLY A 230 -17.81 14.75 7.19
N LEU A 231 -18.72 13.97 7.78
CA LEU A 231 -18.51 13.33 9.09
C LEU A 231 -17.21 12.50 9.13
N ASP A 232 -16.99 11.64 8.13
CA ASP A 232 -15.90 10.66 8.15
C ASP A 232 -14.51 11.31 8.14
N SER A 233 -14.27 12.22 7.19
CA SER A 233 -13.00 12.95 7.08
C SER A 233 -12.77 13.85 8.29
N SER A 234 -13.84 14.45 8.82
CA SER A 234 -13.78 15.27 10.03
C SER A 234 -13.40 14.46 11.27
N LEU A 235 -13.94 13.25 11.44
CA LEU A 235 -13.58 12.36 12.55
C LEU A 235 -12.10 11.94 12.47
N VAL A 236 -11.62 11.54 11.30
CA VAL A 236 -10.20 11.18 11.11
C VAL A 236 -9.29 12.36 11.44
N CYS A 237 -9.59 13.56 10.91
CA CYS A 237 -8.81 14.77 11.18
C CYS A 237 -8.85 15.15 12.66
N ALA A 238 -10.00 15.06 13.33
CA ALA A 238 -10.15 15.37 14.74
C ALA A 238 -9.34 14.43 15.64
N ILE A 239 -9.37 13.12 15.35
CA ILE A 239 -8.58 12.13 16.08
C ILE A 239 -7.09 12.39 15.86
N ALA A 240 -6.67 12.62 14.61
CA ALA A 240 -5.28 12.88 14.28
C ALA A 240 -4.75 14.16 14.95
N ALA A 241 -5.49 15.27 14.88
CA ALA A 241 -5.13 16.53 15.52
C ALA A 241 -4.97 16.35 17.04
N LYS A 242 -5.91 15.63 17.68
CA LYS A 242 -5.85 15.33 19.11
C LYS A 242 -4.65 14.46 19.48
N LYS A 243 -4.34 13.44 18.67
CA LYS A 243 -3.22 12.50 18.92
C LYS A 243 -1.86 13.14 18.70
N LEU A 244 -1.72 14.00 17.69
CA LEU A 244 -0.46 14.67 17.38
C LEU A 244 -0.19 15.89 18.29
N GLY A 245 -1.23 16.47 18.90
CA GLY A 245 -1.08 17.61 19.82
C GLY A 245 -0.52 18.88 19.16
N LYS A 246 -0.58 18.95 17.82
CA LYS A 246 -0.09 20.07 17.00
C LYS A 246 -1.05 20.32 15.83
N PRO A 247 -1.06 21.53 15.23
CA PRO A 247 -1.80 21.78 14.00
C PRO A 247 -1.44 20.77 12.91
N ILE A 248 -2.47 20.15 12.33
CA ILE A 248 -2.34 19.25 11.17
C ILE A 248 -2.51 20.03 9.88
N LYS A 249 -1.94 19.54 8.77
CA LYS A 249 -2.17 20.10 7.44
C LYS A 249 -3.37 19.43 6.79
N THR A 250 -4.39 20.21 6.46
CA THR A 250 -5.63 19.70 5.87
C THR A 250 -5.83 20.25 4.47
N PHE A 251 -6.35 19.41 3.57
CA PHE A 251 -6.56 19.73 2.17
C PHE A 251 -8.02 19.46 1.77
N ALA A 252 -8.68 20.46 1.22
CA ALA A 252 -10.00 20.34 0.62
C ALA A 252 -9.91 20.63 -0.89
N VAL A 253 -10.70 19.93 -1.69
CA VAL A 253 -10.80 20.17 -3.13
C VAL A 253 -12.23 20.59 -3.46
N GLY A 254 -12.42 21.59 -4.31
CA GLY A 254 -13.74 22.09 -4.70
C GLY A 254 -13.79 22.58 -6.14
N VAL A 255 -14.98 22.54 -6.75
CA VAL A 255 -15.23 23.12 -8.07
C VAL A 255 -15.48 24.63 -7.91
N ASP A 256 -14.90 25.44 -8.79
CA ASP A 256 -15.05 26.91 -8.80
C ASP A 256 -16.52 27.40 -8.76
N THR A 257 -17.43 26.66 -9.38
CA THR A 257 -18.87 26.90 -9.29
C THR A 257 -19.49 26.24 -8.05
N ASN A 258 -19.79 27.05 -7.02
CA ASN A 258 -20.50 26.66 -5.78
C ASN A 258 -19.81 25.53 -4.97
N PRO A 259 -18.62 25.79 -4.37
CA PRO A 259 -17.82 24.77 -3.70
C PRO A 259 -18.36 24.45 -2.30
N ILE A 260 -19.47 23.72 -2.23
CA ILE A 260 -20.17 23.38 -0.98
C ILE A 260 -19.24 22.66 0.01
N ASP A 261 -18.41 21.74 -0.46
CA ASP A 261 -17.53 20.94 0.42
C ASP A 261 -16.45 21.79 1.09
N THR A 262 -15.86 22.75 0.38
CA THR A 262 -14.83 23.66 0.95
C THR A 262 -15.38 24.49 2.11
N LYS A 263 -16.65 24.90 2.03
CA LYS A 263 -17.30 25.64 3.11
C LYS A 263 -17.36 24.82 4.40
N TYR A 264 -17.73 23.54 4.32
CA TYR A 264 -17.81 22.68 5.51
C TYR A 264 -16.41 22.26 5.98
N ALA A 265 -15.49 22.01 5.06
CA ALA A 265 -14.10 21.75 5.38
C ALA A 265 -13.49 22.90 6.19
N LYS A 266 -13.76 24.15 5.80
CA LYS A 266 -13.31 25.34 6.52
C LYS A 266 -13.84 25.43 7.95
N ILE A 267 -15.12 25.11 8.17
CA ILE A 267 -15.72 25.09 9.52
C ILE A 267 -14.97 24.10 10.42
N VAL A 268 -14.70 22.90 9.91
CA VAL A 268 -13.99 21.86 10.66
C VAL A 268 -12.53 22.25 10.86
N ALA A 269 -11.87 22.80 9.85
CA ALA A 269 -10.50 23.28 9.93
C ALA A 269 -10.33 24.36 11.01
N ASP A 270 -11.27 25.33 11.08
CA ASP A 270 -11.28 26.38 12.10
C ASP A 270 -11.50 25.81 13.50
N TYR A 271 -12.40 24.83 13.64
CA TYR A 271 -12.62 24.13 14.89
C TYR A 271 -11.36 23.36 15.36
N LEU A 272 -10.64 22.72 14.43
CA LEU A 272 -9.44 21.95 14.72
C LEU A 272 -8.17 22.80 14.87
N GLY A 273 -8.19 24.06 14.40
CA GLY A 273 -6.99 24.90 14.30
C GLY A 273 -5.95 24.34 13.32
N SER A 274 -6.39 23.68 12.25
CA SER A 274 -5.50 23.08 11.24
C SER A 274 -4.91 24.12 10.28
N GLU A 275 -3.73 23.86 9.72
CA GLU A 275 -3.21 24.57 8.55
C GLU A 275 -3.98 24.11 7.30
N HIS A 276 -5.02 24.87 6.94
CA HIS A 276 -5.97 24.48 5.90
C HIS A 276 -5.59 25.01 4.52
N HIS A 277 -5.65 24.14 3.53
CA HIS A 277 -5.41 24.43 2.13
C HIS A 277 -6.63 24.05 1.30
N GLU A 278 -7.11 24.98 0.49
CA GLU A 278 -8.19 24.75 -0.47
C GLU A 278 -7.61 24.72 -1.88
N VAL A 279 -7.94 23.68 -2.64
CA VAL A 279 -7.59 23.54 -4.05
C VAL A 279 -8.88 23.65 -4.87
N ILE A 280 -9.01 24.76 -5.60
CA ILE A 280 -10.16 25.00 -6.47
C ILE A 280 -9.78 24.65 -7.90
N PHE A 281 -10.65 23.90 -8.59
CA PHE A 281 -10.49 23.55 -9.99
C PHE A 281 -11.74 23.91 -10.80
N THR A 282 -11.55 24.18 -12.08
CA THR A 282 -12.60 24.46 -13.06
C THR A 282 -13.12 23.18 -13.70
N LYS A 283 -14.31 23.23 -14.31
CA LYS A 283 -14.84 22.09 -15.06
C LYS A 283 -13.96 21.77 -16.26
N GLU A 284 -13.40 22.78 -16.90
CA GLU A 284 -12.49 22.68 -18.03
C GLU A 284 -11.21 21.93 -17.63
N GLU A 285 -10.58 22.28 -16.50
CA GLU A 285 -9.41 21.55 -15.98
C GLU A 285 -9.74 20.06 -15.71
N ALA A 286 -10.92 19.77 -15.16
CA ALA A 286 -11.34 18.39 -14.95
C ALA A 286 -11.50 17.60 -16.26
N LEU A 287 -12.03 18.25 -17.31
CA LEU A 287 -12.19 17.65 -18.62
C LEU A 287 -10.84 17.44 -19.32
N ASP A 288 -9.94 18.42 -19.21
CA ASP A 288 -8.58 18.35 -19.78
C ASP A 288 -7.78 17.20 -19.19
N HIS A 289 -8.04 16.83 -17.93
CA HIS A 289 -7.38 15.72 -17.25
C HIS A 289 -8.14 14.39 -17.31
N LEU A 290 -9.29 14.29 -17.99
CA LEU A 290 -10.11 13.07 -17.97
C LEU A 290 -9.37 11.85 -18.52
N SER A 291 -8.60 12.02 -19.59
CA SER A 291 -7.79 10.93 -20.16
C SER A 291 -6.72 10.46 -19.17
N ASP A 292 -6.10 11.40 -18.45
CA ASP A 292 -5.11 11.10 -17.42
C ASP A 292 -5.76 10.40 -16.23
N LEU A 293 -6.98 10.77 -15.82
CA LEU A 293 -7.71 10.12 -14.72
C LEU A 293 -8.09 8.66 -15.03
N ILE A 294 -8.36 8.34 -16.30
CA ILE A 294 -8.66 6.96 -16.72
C ILE A 294 -7.38 6.13 -16.81
N TYR A 295 -6.26 6.76 -17.19
CA TYR A 295 -5.01 6.05 -17.48
C TYR A 295 -4.05 5.99 -16.30
N LYS A 296 -3.81 7.10 -15.59
CA LYS A 296 -2.93 7.22 -14.42
C LYS A 296 -3.65 6.79 -13.13
#